data_AF-A0A328U4U9-F1
#
_entry.id   AF-A0A328U4U9-F1
#
_cell.length_a   1.000
_cell.length_b   1.000
_cell.length_c   1.000
_cell.angle_alpha   90.00
_cell.angle_beta   90.00
_cell.angle_gamma   90.00
#
_symmetry.space_group_name_H-M   'P 1'
#
loop_
_entity.id
_entity.type
_entity.pdbx_description
1 polymer ?
#
loop_
_entity_poly.entity_id
_entity_poly.type
_entity_poly.pdbx_seq_one_letter_code
_entity_poly.pdbx_strand_id
1 'polypeptide(L)'
;MTLNGVKPQAFFIHDEQLISIYIYSSSRGAKKGIKDFEDKTAAADVVAHGRYQAANILIFYNYEGHSLKDERVEMVVRDLKTLLTSD
;
A
#
# COMPACT_ATOMS: atom_id res chain seq x y z
N MET A 1 2.97 4.19 8.81
CA MET A 1 2.46 5.48 9.35
C MET A 1 0.93 5.43 9.44
N THR A 2 0.25 6.28 10.22
CA THR A 2 -1.22 6.37 10.16
C THR A 2 -1.65 7.25 8.98
N LEU A 3 -2.62 6.80 8.17
CA LEU A 3 -3.14 7.52 7.01
C LEU A 3 -4.65 7.70 7.11
N ASN A 4 -5.13 8.94 7.00
CA ASN A 4 -6.53 9.32 7.15
C ASN A 4 -7.19 8.64 8.38
N GLY A 5 -6.47 8.66 9.51
CA GLY A 5 -6.92 8.06 10.77
C GLY A 5 -6.78 6.53 10.89
N VAL A 6 -6.34 5.83 9.83
CA VAL A 6 -6.20 4.37 9.82
C VAL A 6 -4.75 3.95 10.01
N LYS A 7 -4.51 3.02 10.94
CA LYS A 7 -3.21 2.35 11.12
C LYS A 7 -3.13 1.16 10.14
N PRO A 8 -1.97 0.91 9.52
CA PRO A 8 -1.80 -0.23 8.64
C PRO A 8 -1.69 -1.52 9.43
N GLN A 9 -2.08 -2.62 8.80
CA GLN A 9 -1.49 -3.92 9.08
C GLN A 9 -0.16 -4.02 8.34
N ALA A 10 0.91 -4.28 9.08
CA ALA A 10 2.28 -4.29 8.56
C ALA A 10 2.84 -5.72 8.50
N PHE A 11 3.48 -6.06 7.39
CA PHE A 11 4.17 -7.33 7.19
C PHE A 11 5.59 -7.07 6.71
N PHE A 12 6.55 -7.83 7.24
CA PHE A 12 7.94 -7.77 6.84
C PHE A 12 8.29 -9.04 6.05
N ILE A 13 8.91 -8.86 4.88
CA ILE A 13 9.51 -9.95 4.12
C ILE A 13 11.02 -9.81 4.23
N HIS A 14 11.68 -10.84 4.78
CA HIS A 14 13.13 -10.90 4.95
C HIS A 14 13.75 -9.66 5.63
N ASP A 15 13.02 -9.01 6.54
CA ASP A 15 13.40 -7.78 7.28
C ASP A 15 13.72 -6.53 6.44
N GLU A 16 13.80 -6.65 5.11
CA GLU A 16 14.18 -5.57 4.19
C GLU A 16 12.98 -4.97 3.43
N GLN A 17 11.84 -5.65 3.45
CA GLN A 17 10.66 -5.24 2.69
C GLN A 17 9.47 -5.08 3.62
N LEU A 18 8.83 -3.91 3.55
CA LEU A 18 7.64 -3.59 4.33
C LEU A 18 6.41 -3.50 3.42
N ILE A 19 5.43 -4.36 3.69
CA ILE A 19 4.08 -4.25 3.15
C ILE A 19 3.20 -3.58 4.20
N SER A 20 2.53 -2.51 3.83
CA SER A 20 1.54 -1.83 4.67
C SER A 20 0.17 -1.86 4.02
N ILE A 21 -0.79 -2.52 4.67
CA ILE A 21 -2.18 -2.66 4.21
C ILE A 21 -3.11 -1.80 5.06
N TYR A 22 -3.83 -0.88 4.43
CA TYR A 22 -4.84 -0.04 5.05
C TYR A 22 -6.22 -0.43 4.54
N ILE A 23 -7.13 -0.75 5.46
CA ILE A 23 -8.51 -1.11 5.15
C ILE A 23 -9.41 0.00 5.69
N TYR A 24 -10.12 0.69 4.79
CA TYR A 24 -11.01 1.79 5.13
C TYR A 24 -12.47 1.33 5.12
N SER A 25 -13.37 2.11 5.72
CA SER A 25 -14.81 1.85 5.63
C SER A 25 -15.39 2.11 4.23
N SER A 26 -14.67 2.81 3.36
CA SER A 26 -15.13 3.15 2.00
C SER A 26 -13.97 3.46 1.06
N SER A 27 -14.25 3.41 -0.25
CA SER A 27 -13.31 3.83 -1.30
C SER A 27 -12.90 5.30 -1.19
N ARG A 28 -13.80 6.17 -0.72
CA ARG A 28 -13.49 7.57 -0.41
C ARG A 28 -12.45 7.68 0.73
N GLY A 29 -12.55 6.81 1.73
CA GLY A 29 -11.55 6.71 2.80
C GLY A 29 -10.17 6.35 2.25
N ALA A 30 -10.08 5.38 1.34
CA ALA A 30 -8.83 5.01 0.69
C ALA A 30 -8.23 6.16 -0.14
N LYS A 31 -9.04 6.89 -0.91
CA LYS A 31 -8.58 8.08 -1.66
C LYS A 31 -8.02 9.17 -0.74
N LYS A 32 -8.67 9.43 0.40
CA LYS A 32 -8.15 10.36 1.42
C LYS A 32 -6.85 9.86 2.03
N GLY A 33 -6.72 8.55 2.26
CA GLY A 33 -5.48 7.93 2.73
C GLY A 33 -4.31 8.12 1.77
N ILE A 34 -4.56 8.05 0.46
CA ILE A 34 -3.54 8.35 -0.56
C ILE A 34 -3.10 9.81 -0.47
N LYS A 35 -4.05 10.75 -0.41
CA LYS A 35 -3.72 12.17 -0.31
C LYS A 35 -2.93 12.48 0.97
N ASP A 36 -3.33 11.90 2.09
CA ASP A 36 -2.62 12.08 3.36
C ASP A 36 -1.20 11.48 3.32
N PHE A 37 -0.98 10.40 2.55
CA PHE A 37 0.37 9.90 2.30
C PHE A 37 1.20 10.90 1.51
N GLU A 38 0.68 11.39 0.37
CA GLU A 38 1.36 12.39 -0.47
C GLU A 38 1.70 13.66 0.30
N ASP A 39 0.76 14.18 1.09
CA ASP A 39 0.95 15.38 1.91
C ASP A 39 2.03 15.15 2.99
N LYS A 40 2.13 13.94 3.57
CA LYS A 40 3.12 13.58 4.60
C LYS A 40 4.51 13.29 4.05
N THR A 41 4.60 12.81 2.81
CA THR A 41 5.88 12.44 2.20
C THR A 41 6.45 13.51 1.27
N ALA A 42 5.67 14.56 0.95
CA ALA A 42 6.08 15.66 0.08
C ALA A 42 7.42 16.31 0.48
N ALA A 43 7.73 16.40 1.78
CA ALA A 43 8.96 17.01 2.27
C ALA A 43 10.18 16.07 2.31
N ALA A 44 9.96 14.76 2.18
CA ALA A 44 10.99 13.73 2.38
C ALA A 44 11.35 12.98 1.09
N ASP A 45 10.79 13.38 -0.06
CA ASP A 45 10.93 12.72 -1.37
C ASP A 45 10.71 11.20 -1.30
N VAL A 46 9.86 10.74 -0.36
CA VAL A 46 9.58 9.32 -0.16
C VAL A 46 8.62 8.86 -1.25
N VAL A 47 9.20 8.30 -2.30
CA VAL A 47 8.47 7.60 -3.35
C VAL A 47 8.19 6.17 -2.88
N ALA A 48 6.93 5.81 -2.70
CA ALA A 48 6.57 4.41 -2.51
C ALA A 48 6.94 3.63 -3.78
N HIS A 49 7.72 2.56 -3.64
CA HIS A 49 8.14 1.76 -4.79
C HIS A 49 6.97 1.03 -5.47
N GLY A 50 5.88 0.78 -4.73
CA GLY A 50 4.60 0.34 -5.28
C GLY A 50 3.41 0.88 -4.47
N ARG A 51 2.39 1.38 -5.18
CA ARG A 51 1.12 1.82 -4.61
C ARG A 51 -0.05 1.17 -5.33
N TYR A 52 -0.91 0.48 -4.58
CA TYR A 52 -2.09 -0.18 -5.12
C TYR A 52 -3.34 0.23 -4.36
N GLN A 53 -4.37 0.64 -5.09
CA GLN A 53 -5.70 0.89 -4.57
C GLN A 53 -6.69 -0.08 -5.21
N ALA A 54 -7.50 -0.74 -4.39
CA ALA A 54 -8.63 -1.54 -4.85
C ALA A 54 -9.80 -1.36 -3.87
N ALA A 55 -10.95 -0.90 -4.36
CA ALA A 55 -12.10 -0.54 -3.55
C ALA A 55 -11.74 0.37 -2.34
N ASN A 56 -11.90 -0.14 -1.12
CA ASN A 56 -11.60 0.49 0.17
C ASN A 56 -10.22 0.09 0.75
N ILE A 57 -9.38 -0.61 -0.02
CA ILE A 57 -8.07 -1.10 0.41
C ILE A 57 -6.97 -0.29 -0.28
N LEU A 58 -5.94 0.06 0.49
CA LEU A 58 -4.71 0.70 0.01
C LEU A 58 -3.51 -0.12 0.49
N ILE A 59 -2.64 -0.51 -0.44
CA ILE A 59 -1.42 -1.28 -0.18
C ILE A 59 -0.23 -0.45 -0.61
N PHE A 60 0.72 -0.29 0.31
CA PHE A 60 2.05 0.24 0.02
C PHE A 60 3.08 -0.86 0.18
N TYR A 61 4.06 -0.85 -0.73
CA TYR A 61 5.20 -1.74 -0.71
C TYR A 61 6.48 -0.93 -0.84
N ASN A 62 7.34 -1.05 0.19
CA ASN A 62 8.64 -0.41 0.24
C ASN A 62 9.73 -1.48 0.42
N TYR A 63 10.87 -1.29 -0.23
CA TYR A 63 12.07 -2.12 -0.08
C TYR A 63 13.28 -1.20 0.08
N GLU A 64 14.22 -1.55 0.96
CA GLU A 64 15.46 -0.80 1.10
C GLU A 64 16.51 -1.27 0.08
N GLY A 65 17.25 -0.32 -0.53
CA GLY A 65 18.45 -0.62 -1.33
C GLY A 65 18.22 -1.32 -2.68
N HIS A 66 19.06 -2.34 -2.96
CA HIS A 66 19.07 -3.12 -4.21
C HIS A 66 18.12 -4.33 -4.20
N SER A 67 17.35 -4.51 -3.13
CA SER A 67 16.46 -5.66 -2.98
C SER A 67 15.38 -5.61 -4.04
N LEU A 68 15.38 -6.61 -4.92
CA LEU A 68 14.40 -6.70 -6.00
C LEU A 68 13.00 -6.83 -5.39
N LYS A 69 12.06 -6.12 -5.99
CA LYS A 69 10.63 -6.24 -5.68
C LYS A 69 10.21 -7.70 -5.72
N ASP A 70 9.66 -8.21 -4.61
CA ASP A 70 9.24 -9.61 -4.54
C ASP A 70 8.03 -9.85 -5.46
N GLU A 71 8.20 -10.74 -6.45
CA GLU A 71 7.17 -11.04 -7.46
C GLU A 71 5.87 -11.57 -6.83
N ARG A 72 5.94 -12.19 -5.64
CA ARG A 72 4.76 -12.70 -4.93
C ARG A 72 3.84 -11.57 -4.51
N VAL A 73 4.36 -10.38 -4.23
CA VAL A 73 3.56 -9.19 -3.90
C VAL A 73 2.74 -8.76 -5.12
N GLU A 74 3.35 -8.79 -6.31
CA GLU A 74 2.65 -8.49 -7.56
C GLU A 74 1.56 -9.50 -7.89
N MET A 75 1.83 -10.79 -7.65
CA MET A 75 0.84 -11.84 -7.82
C MET A 75 -0.36 -11.62 -6.90
N VAL A 76 -0.14 -11.42 -5.60
CA VAL A 76 -1.21 -11.19 -4.63
C VAL A 76 -2.02 -9.93 -4.97
N VAL A 77 -1.37 -8.84 -5.38
CA VAL A 77 -2.08 -7.61 -5.79
C VAL A 77 -2.91 -7.84 -7.05
N ARG A 78 -2.39 -8.60 -8.03
CA ARG A 78 -3.13 -8.96 -9.24
C ARG A 78 -4.35 -9.81 -8.89
N ASP A 79 -4.18 -10.83 -8.06
CA ASP A 79 -5.26 -11.71 -7.64
C ASP A 79 -6.34 -10.95 -6.87
N LEU A 80 -5.94 -10.06 -5.96
CA LEU A 80 -6.85 -9.19 -5.21
C LEU A 80 -7.69 -8.30 -6.16
N LYS A 81 -7.07 -7.74 -7.21
CA LYS A 81 -7.80 -6.95 -8.21
C LYS A 81 -8.84 -7.81 -8.94
N THR A 82 -8.46 -9.02 -9.37
CA THR A 82 -9.38 -9.95 -10.04
C THR A 82 -10.55 -10.33 -9.13
N LEU A 83 -10.30 -10.65 -7.86
CA LEU A 83 -11.34 -11.01 -6.89
C LEU A 83 -12.33 -9.86 -6.64
N LEU A 84 -11.85 -8.61 -6.67
CA LEU A 84 -12.67 -7.42 -6.44
C LEU A 84 -13.42 -6.94 -7.69
N THR A 85 -13.12 -7.49 -8.87
CA THR A 85 -13.81 -7.19 -10.14
C THR A 85 -14.65 -8.36 -10.66
N SER A 86 -14.68 -9.48 -9.95
CA SER A 86 -15.49 -10.64 -10.29
C SER A 86 -16.91 -10.48 -9.72
N ASP A 87 -17.68 -9.57 -10.32
CA ASP A 87 -19.14 -9.48 -10.19
C ASP A 87 -19.79 -10.05 -11.47
#